data_AF-A0AAU9U9H4-F1
#
_entry.id   AF-A0AAU9U9H4-F1
#
_cell.length_a   1.000
_cell.length_b   1.000
_cell.length_c   1.000
_cell.angle_alpha   90.00
_cell.angle_beta   90.00
_cell.angle_gamma   90.00
#
_symmetry.space_group_name_H-M   'P 1'
#
loop_
_entity.id
_entity.type
_entity.pdbx_description
1 polymer ?
#
loop_
_entity_poly.entity_id
_entity_poly.type
_entity_poly.pdbx_seq_one_letter_code
_entity_poly.pdbx_strand_id
1 'polypeptide(L)'
;MAGLENLSERDRAVLRSIFDPTATIGDVVDDGDSFEDDEDTTDADKKSKELCLQGVQLAEANKLDDALEFLNKGIDVAPERAPGYNDRAQLFRLMKRDDGTYGLINNFIRVFKNGKTKGVDRVTKYFLL
;
A
#
# COMPACT_ATOMS: atom_id res chain seq x y z
N MET A 1 -17.19 17.06 -16.54
CA MET A 1 -16.66 15.70 -16.79
C MET A 1 -15.14 15.80 -16.80
N ALA A 2 -14.52 15.91 -15.63
CA ALA A 2 -13.08 16.12 -15.46
C ALA A 2 -12.46 14.83 -14.92
N GLY A 3 -11.81 14.06 -15.80
CA GLY A 3 -11.26 12.74 -15.48
C GLY A 3 -10.73 11.96 -16.68
N LEU A 4 -10.78 12.51 -17.89
CA LEU A 4 -10.24 11.91 -19.13
C LEU A 4 -9.03 12.68 -19.68
N GLU A 5 -8.53 13.67 -18.94
CA GLU A 5 -7.49 14.60 -19.40
C GLU A 5 -6.09 13.96 -19.41
N ASN A 6 -5.90 12.87 -18.65
CA ASN A 6 -4.64 12.11 -18.56
C ASN A 6 -4.71 10.74 -19.25
N LEU A 7 -5.69 10.51 -20.13
CA LEU A 7 -5.81 9.25 -20.85
C LEU A 7 -5.26 9.40 -22.26
N SER A 8 -4.49 8.39 -22.67
CA SER A 8 -4.07 8.20 -24.05
C SER A 8 -5.23 8.29 -25.04
N GLU A 9 -4.93 8.69 -26.28
CA GLU A 9 -5.87 8.49 -27.38
C GLU A 9 -6.30 7.02 -27.53
N ARG A 10 -5.42 6.06 -27.21
CA ARG A 10 -5.71 4.63 -27.18
C ARG A 10 -6.73 4.28 -26.09
N ASP A 11 -6.50 4.72 -24.86
CA ASP A 11 -7.42 4.49 -23.74
C ASP A 11 -8.79 5.11 -24.00
N ARG A 12 -8.80 6.30 -24.60
CA ARG A 12 -10.05 6.98 -25.01
C ARG A 12 -10.76 6.22 -26.11
N ALA A 13 -10.04 5.65 -27.08
CA ALA A 13 -10.61 4.83 -28.14
C ALA A 13 -11.18 3.50 -27.59
N VAL A 14 -10.47 2.85 -26.66
CA VAL A 14 -10.94 1.64 -25.98
C VAL A 14 -12.19 1.93 -25.17
N LEU A 15 -12.18 2.99 -24.34
CA LEU A 15 -13.37 3.40 -23.58
C LEU A 15 -14.53 3.75 -24.51
N ARG A 16 -14.27 4.46 -25.60
CA ARG A 16 -15.30 4.75 -26.61
C ARG A 16 -15.85 3.48 -27.24
N SER A 17 -15.04 2.46 -27.51
CA SER A 17 -15.51 1.18 -28.05
C SER A 17 -16.35 0.39 -27.01
N ILE A 18 -16.02 0.50 -25.72
CA ILE A 18 -16.81 -0.10 -24.64
C ILE A 18 -18.19 0.58 -24.51
N PHE A 19 -18.25 1.91 -24.64
CA PHE A 19 -19.48 2.69 -24.48
C PHE A 19 -20.27 2.94 -25.78
N ASP A 20 -19.63 2.78 -26.94
CA ASP A 20 -20.23 2.84 -28.28
C ASP A 20 -19.70 1.67 -29.13
N PRO A 21 -20.40 0.52 -29.11
CA PRO A 21 -20.00 -0.69 -29.82
C PRO A 21 -19.97 -0.55 -31.35
N THR A 22 -20.46 0.57 -31.90
CA THR A 22 -20.50 0.83 -33.34
C THR A 22 -19.32 1.65 -33.84
N ALA A 23 -18.48 2.17 -32.94
CA ALA A 23 -17.28 2.90 -33.29
C ALA A 23 -16.22 1.95 -33.88
N THR A 24 -15.88 2.15 -35.16
CA THR A 24 -14.77 1.46 -35.83
C THR A 24 -13.43 1.88 -35.24
N ILE A 25 -12.69 0.91 -34.68
CA ILE A 25 -11.30 1.05 -34.22
C ILE A 25 -10.42 1.08 -35.48
N GLY A 26 -10.31 2.24 -36.11
CA GLY A 26 -9.51 2.44 -37.31
C GLY A 26 -8.56 3.60 -37.10
N ASP A 27 -7.27 3.28 -36.99
CA ASP A 27 -6.12 4.20 -37.01
C ASP A 27 -5.75 4.89 -35.68
N VAL A 28 -5.61 4.10 -34.61
CA VAL A 28 -4.80 4.53 -33.46
C VAL A 28 -3.35 4.18 -33.72
N VAL A 29 -2.56 5.19 -34.07
CA VAL A 29 -1.09 5.09 -34.14
C VAL A 29 -0.60 4.88 -32.70
N ASP A 30 0.17 3.81 -32.50
CA ASP A 30 0.75 3.45 -31.21
C ASP A 30 1.95 4.35 -30.91
N ASP A 31 1.67 5.61 -30.58
CA ASP A 31 2.65 6.49 -29.94
C ASP A 31 2.66 6.12 -28.45
N GLY A 32 3.42 5.06 -28.14
CA GLY A 32 3.45 4.39 -26.83
C GLY A 32 3.25 5.34 -25.66
N ASP A 33 2.21 5.08 -24.89
CA ASP A 33 1.82 5.88 -23.74
C ASP A 33 2.94 5.94 -22.72
N SER A 34 3.63 7.07 -22.70
CA SER A 34 4.37 7.49 -21.53
C SER A 34 3.33 8.01 -20.54
N PHE A 35 2.75 7.10 -19.75
CA PHE A 35 2.19 7.53 -18.47
C PHE A 35 3.37 8.15 -17.73
N GLU A 36 3.39 9.48 -17.66
CA GLU A 36 4.14 10.14 -16.61
C GLU A 36 3.45 9.67 -15.33
N ASP A 37 3.95 8.58 -14.74
CA ASP A 37 3.91 8.49 -13.29
C ASP A 37 4.44 9.85 -12.85
N ASP A 38 3.69 10.59 -12.02
CA ASP A 38 4.17 11.81 -11.39
C ASP A 38 5.33 11.39 -10.47
N GLU A 39 6.47 11.09 -11.09
CA GLU A 39 7.52 10.21 -10.62
C GLU A 39 8.40 11.04 -9.72
N ASP A 40 8.28 10.80 -8.42
CA ASP A 40 9.20 11.26 -7.38
C ASP A 40 9.72 12.70 -7.62
N THR A 41 8.78 13.65 -7.73
CA THR A 41 9.06 15.04 -8.11
C THR A 41 10.00 15.74 -7.14
N THR A 42 10.09 15.26 -5.91
CA THR A 42 11.00 15.77 -4.88
C THR A 42 12.02 14.73 -4.40
N ASP A 43 13.15 15.18 -3.85
CA ASP A 43 14.12 14.29 -3.20
C ASP A 43 13.50 13.54 -2.00
N ALA A 44 12.47 14.12 -1.37
CA ALA A 44 11.71 13.48 -0.32
C ALA A 44 10.91 12.27 -0.86
N ASP A 45 10.30 12.40 -2.04
CA ASP A 45 9.57 11.30 -2.67
C ASP A 45 10.50 10.15 -3.06
N LYS A 46 11.67 10.47 -3.64
CA LYS A 46 12.70 9.46 -3.96
C LYS A 46 13.14 8.70 -2.71
N LYS A 47 13.46 9.43 -1.65
CA LYS A 47 13.85 8.84 -0.35
C LYS A 47 12.71 8.02 0.27
N SER A 48 11.49 8.52 0.19
CA SER A 48 10.29 7.78 0.60
C SER A 48 10.16 6.47 -0.20
N LYS A 49 10.48 6.47 -1.51
CA LYS A 49 10.38 5.30 -2.39
C LYS A 49 11.35 4.22 -1.97
N GLU A 50 12.58 4.61 -1.72
CA GLU A 50 13.63 3.70 -1.25
C GLU A 50 13.26 3.07 0.09
N LEU A 51 12.77 3.87 1.05
CA LEU A 51 12.31 3.37 2.34
C LEU A 51 11.11 2.42 2.20
N CYS A 52 10.15 2.77 1.35
CA CYS A 52 8.98 1.92 1.09
C CYS A 52 9.40 0.60 0.44
N LEU A 53 10.29 0.64 -0.55
CA LEU A 53 10.82 -0.55 -1.22
C LEU A 53 11.56 -1.47 -0.23
N GLN A 54 12.36 -0.92 0.68
CA GLN A 54 13.00 -1.70 1.75
C GLN A 54 11.96 -2.33 2.67
N GLY A 55 10.90 -1.60 3.00
CA GLY A 55 9.76 -2.14 3.76
C GLY A 55 9.10 -3.32 3.06
N VAL A 56 8.85 -3.22 1.75
CA VAL A 56 8.28 -4.31 0.94
C VAL A 56 9.21 -5.53 0.91
N GLN A 57 10.51 -5.34 0.69
CA GLN A 57 11.49 -6.44 0.70
C GLN A 57 11.56 -7.16 2.06
N LEU A 58 11.45 -6.41 3.16
CA LEU A 58 11.37 -6.99 4.50
C LEU A 58 10.06 -7.77 4.70
N ALA A 59 8.94 -7.26 4.16
CA ALA A 59 7.66 -7.96 4.20
C ALA A 59 7.70 -9.29 3.44
N GLU A 60 8.31 -9.30 2.26
CA GLU A 60 8.54 -10.51 1.45
C GLU A 60 9.46 -11.51 2.18
N ALA A 61 10.41 -11.03 2.99
CA ALA A 61 11.24 -11.84 3.86
C ALA A 61 10.56 -12.27 5.18
N ASN A 62 9.25 -12.04 5.32
CA ASN A 62 8.43 -12.35 6.51
C ASN A 62 8.87 -11.59 7.79
N LYS A 63 9.59 -10.48 7.65
CA LYS A 63 10.00 -9.58 8.74
C LYS A 63 9.02 -8.43 8.86
N LEU A 64 7.79 -8.75 9.25
CA LEU A 64 6.68 -7.81 9.13
C LEU A 64 6.81 -6.57 10.04
N ASP A 65 7.35 -6.73 11.26
CA ASP A 65 7.56 -5.59 12.17
C ASP A 65 8.62 -4.60 11.63
N ASP A 66 9.75 -5.12 11.15
CA ASP A 66 10.80 -4.30 10.54
C ASP A 66 10.27 -3.60 9.28
N ALA A 67 9.49 -4.32 8.45
CA ALA A 67 8.83 -3.75 7.28
C ALA A 67 7.96 -2.55 7.66
N LEU A 68 7.19 -2.64 8.74
CA LEU A 68 6.31 -1.57 9.20
C LEU A 68 7.08 -0.31 9.60
N GLU A 69 8.23 -0.47 10.25
CA GLU A 69 9.09 0.67 10.60
C GLU A 69 9.59 1.41 9.35
N PHE A 70 10.04 0.68 8.33
CA PHE A 70 10.54 1.28 7.09
C PHE A 70 9.41 1.98 6.30
N LEU A 71 8.23 1.37 6.23
CA LEU A 71 7.06 2.00 5.60
C LEU A 71 6.64 3.28 6.34
N ASN A 72 6.65 3.28 7.68
CA ASN A 72 6.34 4.49 8.46
C ASN A 72 7.37 5.59 8.23
N LYS A 73 8.68 5.27 8.20
CA LYS A 73 9.72 6.25 7.86
C LYS A 73 9.53 6.81 6.44
N GLY A 74 9.14 5.98 5.48
CA GLY A 74 8.84 6.42 4.12
C GLY A 74 7.67 7.42 4.08
N ILE A 75 6.61 7.16 4.84
CA ILE A 75 5.46 8.06 4.99
C ILE A 75 5.84 9.36 5.70
N ASP A 76 6.64 9.30 6.77
CA ASP A 76 7.06 10.50 7.51
C ASP A 76 7.92 11.44 6.66
N VAL A 77 8.70 10.88 5.72
CA VAL A 77 9.53 11.66 4.79
C VAL A 77 8.69 12.34 3.71
N ALA A 78 7.65 11.66 3.18
CA ALA A 78 6.77 12.19 2.16
C ALA A 78 5.30 11.89 2.51
N PRO A 79 4.68 12.68 3.41
CA PRO A 79 3.35 12.36 3.95
C PRO A 79 2.22 12.52 2.94
N GLU A 80 2.44 13.29 1.87
CA GLU A 80 1.47 13.48 0.78
C GLU A 80 1.53 12.38 -0.29
N ARG A 81 2.54 11.50 -0.19
CA ARG A 81 2.75 10.44 -1.17
C ARG A 81 1.83 9.25 -0.92
N ALA A 82 0.79 9.13 -1.75
CA ALA A 82 -0.21 8.06 -1.64
C ALA A 82 0.35 6.61 -1.66
N PRO A 83 1.35 6.25 -2.51
CA PRO A 83 1.89 4.89 -2.55
C PRO A 83 2.30 4.28 -1.21
N GLY A 84 2.98 5.03 -0.33
CA GLY A 84 3.46 4.49 0.96
C GLY A 84 2.35 4.00 1.88
N TYR A 85 1.17 4.64 1.84
CA TYR A 85 0.01 4.19 2.60
C TYR A 85 -0.61 2.90 2.04
N ASN A 86 -0.56 2.70 0.71
CA ASN A 86 -1.02 1.46 0.08
C ASN A 86 -0.15 0.28 0.50
N ASP A 87 1.17 0.45 0.45
CA ASP A 87 2.14 -0.58 0.87
C ASP A 87 1.92 -0.94 2.35
N ARG A 88 1.67 0.05 3.21
CA ARG A 88 1.36 -0.20 4.62
C ARG A 88 0.05 -0.95 4.82
N ALA A 89 -0.98 -0.63 4.03
CA ALA A 89 -2.24 -1.37 4.07
C ALA A 89 -2.07 -2.83 3.61
N GLN A 90 -1.22 -3.08 2.62
CA GLN A 90 -0.85 -4.43 2.19
C GLN A 90 -0.12 -5.19 3.29
N LEU A 91 0.84 -4.55 3.97
CA LEU A 91 1.55 -5.14 5.09
C LEU A 91 0.61 -5.53 6.23
N PHE A 92 -0.35 -4.68 6.59
CA PHE A 92 -1.36 -5.05 7.60
C PHE A 92 -2.23 -6.23 7.18
N ARG A 93 -2.52 -6.39 5.88
CA ARG A 93 -3.21 -7.59 5.38
C ARG A 93 -2.35 -8.83 5.52
N LEU A 94 -1.04 -8.73 5.28
CA LEU A 94 -0.09 -9.84 5.48
C LEU A 94 0.01 -10.23 6.96
N MET A 95 0.18 -9.25 7.86
CA MET A 95 0.20 -9.48 9.31
C MET A 95 -1.08 -10.14 9.83
N LYS A 96 -2.24 -9.82 9.24
CA LYS A 96 -3.52 -10.44 9.56
C LYS A 96 -3.73 -11.81 8.91
N ARG A 97 -3.02 -12.13 7.83
CA ARG A 97 -3.06 -13.44 7.14
C ARG A 97 -2.06 -14.44 7.71
N ASP A 98 -1.04 -13.97 8.41
CA ASP A 98 -0.18 -14.83 9.23
C ASP A 98 -0.96 -15.25 10.48
N ASP A 99 -1.93 -16.14 10.28
CA ASP A 99 -2.81 -16.69 11.29
C ASP A 99 -2.05 -17.50 12.37
N GLY A 100 -0.74 -17.74 12.16
CA GLY A 100 0.20 -18.21 13.20
C GLY A 100 0.42 -17.20 14.34
N THR A 101 0.11 -15.92 14.10
CA THR A 101 0.22 -14.85 15.08
C THR A 101 -0.94 -14.85 16.08
N TYR A 102 -2.14 -15.35 15.71
CA TYR A 102 -3.21 -15.57 16.70
C TYR A 102 -2.79 -16.57 17.79
N GLY A 103 -1.98 -17.57 17.43
CA GLY A 103 -1.40 -18.52 18.38
C GLY A 103 -0.39 -17.86 19.32
N LEU A 104 0.46 -16.99 18.80
CA LEU A 104 1.48 -16.24 19.54
C LEU A 104 0.84 -15.17 20.45
N ILE A 105 -0.16 -14.44 19.96
CA ILE A 105 -0.99 -13.50 20.73
C ILE A 105 -1.80 -14.25 21.80
N ASN A 106 -2.39 -15.41 21.49
CA ASN A 106 -3.09 -16.20 22.51
C ASN A 106 -2.12 -16.78 23.56
N ASN A 107 -0.93 -17.22 23.18
CA ASN A 107 0.10 -17.64 24.13
C ASN A 107 0.56 -16.47 25.00
N PHE A 108 0.78 -15.30 24.39
CA PHE A 108 1.10 -14.07 25.11
C PHE A 108 -0.02 -13.71 26.10
N ILE A 109 -1.29 -13.68 25.67
CA ILE A 109 -2.47 -13.43 26.52
C ILE A 109 -2.60 -14.47 27.62
N ARG A 110 -2.29 -15.74 27.36
CA ARG A 110 -2.37 -16.83 28.35
C ARG A 110 -1.27 -16.72 29.40
N VAL A 111 -0.05 -16.38 29.00
CA VAL A 111 1.06 -16.05 29.89
C VAL A 111 0.75 -14.76 30.67
N PHE A 112 0.11 -13.77 30.03
CA PHE A 112 -0.34 -12.53 30.66
C PHE A 112 -1.46 -12.73 31.67
N LYS A 113 -2.46 -13.57 31.40
CA LYS A 113 -3.53 -13.91 32.36
C LYS A 113 -3.01 -14.64 33.59
N ASN A 114 -1.90 -15.38 33.44
CA ASN A 114 -1.21 -16.03 34.56
C ASN A 114 -0.19 -15.10 35.27
N GLY A 115 0.18 -13.98 34.64
CA GLY A 115 1.11 -12.98 35.17
C GLY A 115 0.38 -11.82 35.82
N LYS A 116 0.53 -11.67 37.13
CA LYS A 116 -0.04 -10.56 37.92
C LYS A 116 0.60 -9.21 37.56
N THR A 117 0.23 -8.59 36.45
CA THR A 117 0.71 -7.23 36.12
C THR A 117 -0.46 -6.27 35.92
N LYS A 118 -0.72 -5.51 36.99
CA LYS A 118 -1.70 -4.42 37.03
C LYS A 118 -1.18 -3.23 36.21
N GLY A 119 -1.48 -3.17 34.91
CA GLY A 119 -1.06 -2.01 34.13
C GLY A 119 -1.45 -1.95 32.65
N VAL A 120 -2.20 -2.91 32.10
CA VAL A 120 -2.31 -3.05 30.63
C VAL A 120 -3.71 -2.92 30.06
N ASP A 121 -4.69 -2.48 30.85
CA ASP A 121 -6.09 -2.31 30.40
C ASP A 121 -6.29 -1.25 29.31
N ARG A 122 -5.28 -0.38 29.07
CA ARG A 122 -5.40 0.68 28.05
C ARG A 122 -4.93 0.25 26.66
N VAL A 123 -4.04 -0.74 26.55
CA VAL A 123 -3.45 -1.13 25.26
C VAL A 123 -4.40 -2.03 24.46
N THR A 124 -5.18 -2.88 25.13
CA THR A 124 -6.06 -3.86 24.47
C THR A 124 -7.24 -3.22 23.72
N LYS A 125 -7.67 -2.01 24.09
CA LYS A 125 -8.85 -1.37 23.49
C LYS A 125 -8.60 -0.80 22.08
N TYR A 126 -7.35 -0.51 21.73
CA TYR A 126 -6.99 0.05 20.42
C TYR A 126 -6.76 -1.01 19.33
N PHE A 127 -6.76 -2.30 19.68
CA PHE A 127 -6.39 -3.39 18.77
C PHE A 127 -7.58 -4.22 18.24
N LEU A 128 -8.82 -3.89 18.63
CA LEU A 128 -10.03 -4.70 18.37
C LEU A 128 -11.11 -3.99 17.52
N LEU A 129 -10.79 -2.86 16.88
CA LEU A 129 -11.63 -2.21 15.86
C LEU A 129 -10.86 -2.18 14.53
#